data_AF-A0A1H8YKQ4-F1
#
_entry.id   AF-A0A1H8YKQ4-F1
#
_cell.length_a   1.000
_cell.length_b   1.000
_cell.length_c   1.000
_cell.angle_alpha   90.00
_cell.angle_beta   90.00
_cell.angle_gamma   90.00
#
_symmetry.space_group_name_H-M   'P 1'
#
loop_
_entity.id
_entity.type
_entity.pdbx_description
1 polymer ?
#
loop_
_entity_poly.entity_id
_entity_poly.type
_entity_poly.pdbx_seq_one_letter_code
_entity_poly.pdbx_strand_id
1 'polypeptide(L)'
;MTRPTGFPRADAEHDFLRARRGQVLSRLATWLRREPDDVNIMLPFHEVVEALGYAGESRLGLRVIRLDSIVGTVDRSRDFDRRFRPTSGRVRERWERLALAARRGEEIPPIEVYRVGELHFIIDGHHRVSVALAQGVSTIEASVTVVRTKLDPSGIRYRGDLIVKDYRRLFLERVPLTGHARASVIVSDPWDYARLGEHIEAWGFRLMQDEGRFTERATIAQRWFDEEYTPVVDMLRQADLTGDRTDAEAYMWVASERYRLIRTHRWDDEVIEALRARRH
;
A
#
# COMPACT_ATOMS: atom_id res chain seq x y z
N MET A 1 24.14 -24.74 0.55
CA MET A 1 25.26 -23.83 0.88
C MET A 1 26.49 -24.34 0.15
N THR A 2 27.05 -23.56 -0.78
CA THR A 2 28.34 -23.90 -1.41
C THR A 2 29.46 -23.57 -0.44
N ARG A 3 30.40 -24.50 -0.29
CA ARG A 3 31.60 -24.29 0.52
C ARG A 3 32.45 -23.19 -0.14
N PRO A 4 32.95 -22.21 0.62
CA PRO A 4 33.85 -21.18 0.08
C PRO A 4 35.08 -21.86 -0.52
N THR A 5 35.56 -21.36 -1.64
CA THR A 5 36.76 -21.87 -2.33
C THR A 5 38.04 -21.51 -1.57
N GLY A 6 37.94 -20.63 -0.57
CA GLY A 6 39.09 -20.11 0.20
C GLY A 6 39.77 -18.94 -0.49
N PHE A 7 39.37 -18.60 -1.72
CA PHE A 7 39.87 -17.45 -2.47
C PHE A 7 38.79 -16.37 -2.56
N PRO A 8 38.89 -15.28 -1.78
CA PRO A 8 37.83 -14.27 -1.69
C PRO A 8 37.38 -13.70 -3.04
N ARG A 9 38.31 -13.59 -4.00
CA ARG A 9 38.02 -13.06 -5.36
C ARG A 9 37.18 -14.03 -6.19
N ALA A 10 37.53 -15.31 -6.18
CA ALA A 10 36.77 -16.34 -6.89
C ALA A 10 35.39 -16.52 -6.24
N ASP A 11 35.31 -16.45 -4.92
CA ASP A 11 34.04 -16.52 -4.18
C ASP A 11 33.11 -15.33 -4.51
N ALA A 12 33.65 -14.10 -4.58
CA ALA A 12 32.89 -12.93 -4.99
C ALA A 12 32.36 -13.04 -6.43
N GLU A 13 33.20 -13.53 -7.36
CA GLU A 13 32.78 -13.76 -8.74
C GLU A 13 31.65 -14.80 -8.84
N HIS A 14 31.80 -15.92 -8.14
CA HIS A 14 30.80 -16.99 -8.10
C HIS A 14 29.47 -16.53 -7.51
N ASP A 15 29.48 -15.67 -6.49
CA ASP A 15 28.27 -15.14 -5.89
C ASP A 15 27.54 -14.18 -6.81
N PHE A 16 28.26 -13.32 -7.55
CA PHE A 16 27.65 -12.47 -8.57
C PHE A 16 26.92 -13.30 -9.63
N LEU A 17 27.61 -14.31 -10.17
CA LEU A 17 27.03 -15.23 -11.17
C LEU A 17 25.84 -16.00 -10.61
N ARG A 18 25.85 -16.36 -9.32
CA ARG A 18 24.72 -17.02 -8.65
C ARG A 18 23.53 -16.08 -8.49
N ALA A 19 23.76 -14.85 -8.02
CA ALA A 19 22.71 -13.85 -7.86
C ALA A 19 22.03 -13.54 -9.20
N ARG A 20 22.82 -13.37 -10.27
CA ARG A 20 22.33 -13.16 -11.63
C ARG A 20 21.56 -14.36 -12.19
N ARG A 21 22.04 -15.59 -11.97
CA ARG A 21 21.28 -16.81 -12.33
C ARG A 21 19.94 -16.87 -11.62
N GLY A 22 19.89 -16.52 -10.34
CA GLY A 22 18.65 -16.43 -9.58
C GLY A 22 17.66 -15.41 -10.15
N GLN A 23 18.15 -14.27 -10.64
CA GLN A 23 17.34 -13.25 -11.29
C GLN A 23 16.71 -13.76 -12.60
N VAL A 24 17.48 -14.45 -13.44
CA VAL A 24 16.99 -15.03 -14.71
C VAL A 24 15.91 -16.08 -14.44
N LEU A 25 16.16 -17.00 -13.49
CA LEU A 25 15.17 -18.02 -13.09
C LEU A 25 13.89 -17.40 -12.54
N SER A 26 14.00 -16.31 -11.76
CA SER A 26 12.83 -15.60 -11.25
C SER A 26 11.98 -15.02 -12.38
N ARG A 27 12.61 -14.39 -13.38
CA ARG A 27 11.89 -13.85 -14.55
C ARG A 27 11.16 -14.94 -15.32
N LEU A 28 11.80 -16.09 -15.54
CA LEU A 28 11.17 -17.24 -16.22
C LEU A 28 9.97 -17.79 -15.41
N ALA A 29 10.11 -17.89 -14.09
CA ALA A 29 9.02 -18.35 -13.22
C ALA A 29 7.82 -17.41 -13.25
N THR A 30 8.04 -16.09 -13.19
CA THR A 30 6.97 -15.07 -13.29
C THR A 30 6.26 -15.15 -14.63
N TRP A 31 7.01 -15.27 -15.74
CA TRP A 31 6.44 -15.44 -17.08
C TRP A 31 5.55 -16.69 -17.19
N LEU A 32 6.01 -17.84 -16.65
CA LEU A 32 5.22 -19.08 -16.61
C LEU A 32 3.95 -18.94 -15.75
N ARG A 33 4.01 -18.19 -14.66
CA ARG A 33 2.89 -17.97 -13.73
C ARG A 33 1.89 -16.91 -14.21
N ARG A 34 2.18 -16.20 -15.31
CA ARG A 34 1.39 -15.04 -15.79
C ARG A 34 1.17 -13.99 -14.69
N GLU A 35 2.12 -13.87 -13.77
CA GLU A 35 2.09 -12.81 -12.76
C GLU A 35 2.35 -11.46 -13.45
N PRO A 36 1.67 -10.37 -13.04
CA PRO A 36 1.89 -9.06 -13.66
C PRO A 36 3.34 -8.58 -13.49
N ASP A 37 3.85 -7.84 -14.47
CA ASP A 37 5.26 -7.40 -14.52
C ASP A 37 5.68 -6.51 -13.32
N ASP A 38 4.73 -5.86 -12.65
CA ASP A 38 4.98 -4.98 -11.50
C ASP A 38 5.41 -5.74 -10.23
N VAL A 39 5.11 -7.04 -10.13
CA VAL A 39 5.45 -7.91 -9.00
C VAL A 39 6.97 -8.04 -8.81
N ASN A 40 7.74 -7.95 -9.90
CA ASN A 40 9.19 -8.10 -9.86
C ASN A 40 9.95 -6.76 -9.81
N ILE A 41 9.22 -5.64 -9.77
CA ILE A 41 9.78 -4.30 -9.69
C ILE A 41 9.81 -3.89 -8.22
N MET A 42 10.89 -3.22 -7.80
CA MET A 42 10.96 -2.60 -6.48
C MET A 42 9.86 -1.55 -6.32
N LEU A 43 9.30 -1.44 -5.11
CA LEU A 43 8.32 -0.39 -4.82
C LEU A 43 9.00 0.98 -4.90
N PRO A 44 8.52 1.89 -5.76
CA PRO A 44 9.05 3.24 -5.84
C PRO A 44 8.56 4.07 -4.66
N PHE A 45 9.49 4.63 -3.89
CA PHE A 45 9.18 5.42 -2.68
C PHE A 45 8.16 6.55 -2.92
N HIS A 46 8.30 7.28 -4.03
CA HIS A 46 7.44 8.43 -4.31
C HIS A 46 5.98 8.04 -4.53
N GLU A 47 5.70 6.96 -5.28
CA GLU A 47 4.32 6.49 -5.47
C GLU A 47 3.70 6.03 -4.14
N VAL A 48 4.50 5.42 -3.24
CA VAL A 48 4.02 5.02 -1.90
C VAL A 48 3.65 6.23 -1.05
N VAL A 49 4.52 7.24 -0.99
CA VAL A 49 4.28 8.43 -0.17
C VAL A 49 3.11 9.26 -0.72
N GLU A 50 2.99 9.33 -2.05
CA GLU A 50 1.86 9.99 -2.72
C GLU A 50 0.53 9.30 -2.39
N ALA A 51 0.46 7.98 -2.58
CA ALA A 51 -0.75 7.20 -2.30
C ALA A 51 -1.17 7.26 -0.82
N LEU A 52 -0.22 7.30 0.12
CA LEU A 52 -0.50 7.34 1.55
C LEU A 52 -0.67 8.76 2.12
N GLY A 53 -0.25 9.78 1.36
CA GLY A 53 -0.26 11.19 1.74
C GLY A 53 0.84 11.53 2.74
N TYR A 54 1.83 12.32 2.30
CA TYR A 54 2.91 12.81 3.16
C TYR A 54 2.38 13.67 4.33
N ALA A 55 2.92 13.45 5.53
CA ALA A 55 2.61 14.23 6.74
C ALA A 55 3.84 14.86 7.39
N GLY A 56 5.05 14.38 7.10
CA GLY A 56 6.30 14.92 7.64
C GLY A 56 7.44 13.90 7.65
N GLU A 57 8.64 14.34 8.00
CA GLU A 57 9.81 13.49 8.12
C GLU A 57 10.64 13.82 9.36
N SER A 58 11.41 12.84 9.84
CA SER A 58 12.32 13.01 10.98
C SER A 58 13.52 12.07 10.88
N ARG A 59 14.71 12.57 11.19
CA ARG A 59 15.94 11.77 11.20
C ARG A 59 16.00 10.89 12.45
N LEU A 60 16.10 9.59 12.25
CA LEU A 60 16.27 8.60 13.33
C LEU A 60 17.75 8.28 13.57
N GLY A 61 18.59 8.47 12.56
CA GLY A 61 20.04 8.22 12.61
C GLY A 61 20.39 6.75 12.37
N LEU A 62 21.57 6.34 12.83
CA LEU A 62 22.12 5.01 12.61
C LEU A 62 21.32 3.92 13.36
N ARG A 63 20.86 2.90 12.65
CA ARG A 63 20.12 1.75 13.18
C ARG A 63 20.48 0.48 12.42
N VAL A 64 20.43 -0.66 13.12
CA VAL A 64 20.46 -1.98 12.47
C VAL A 64 19.02 -2.32 12.05
N ILE A 65 18.82 -2.59 10.76
CA ILE A 65 17.51 -2.94 10.20
C ILE A 65 17.53 -4.34 9.60
N ARG A 66 16.35 -4.96 9.47
CA ARG A 66 16.21 -6.27 8.81
C ARG A 66 16.17 -6.08 7.30
N LEU A 67 16.90 -6.91 6.56
CA LEU A 67 16.94 -6.85 5.09
C LEU A 67 15.57 -7.19 4.46
N ASP A 68 14.75 -8.02 5.11
CA ASP A 68 13.40 -8.37 4.65
C ASP A 68 12.40 -7.21 4.74
N SER A 69 12.71 -6.17 5.51
CA SER A 69 11.91 -4.95 5.62
C SER A 69 12.20 -3.96 4.49
N ILE A 70 13.25 -4.18 3.69
CA ILE A 70 13.58 -3.35 2.54
C ILE A 70 12.77 -3.81 1.34
N VAL A 71 11.79 -3.00 0.94
CA VAL A 71 10.80 -3.37 -0.09
C VAL A 71 10.95 -2.58 -1.38
N GLY A 72 11.76 -1.51 -1.35
CA GLY A 72 11.74 -0.51 -2.39
C GLY A 72 12.98 0.36 -2.47
N THR A 73 12.90 1.33 -3.36
CA THR A 73 13.98 2.27 -3.69
C THR A 73 13.42 3.66 -3.96
N VAL A 74 14.23 4.67 -3.66
CA VAL A 74 14.01 6.05 -4.09
C VAL A 74 14.52 6.26 -5.51
N ASP A 75 15.63 5.60 -5.86
CA ASP A 75 16.21 5.62 -7.19
C ASP A 75 15.31 4.91 -8.21
N ARG A 76 15.27 5.44 -9.44
CA ARG A 76 14.56 4.88 -10.60
C ARG A 76 15.42 3.89 -11.39
N SER A 77 16.69 3.67 -11.02
CA SER A 77 17.55 2.72 -11.70
C SER A 77 16.97 1.30 -11.65
N ARG A 78 17.11 0.57 -12.77
CA ARG A 78 16.63 -0.81 -12.93
C ARG A 78 17.78 -1.83 -12.85
N ASP A 79 18.88 -1.45 -12.20
CA ASP A 79 20.08 -2.30 -12.09
C ASP A 79 19.88 -3.49 -11.14
N PHE A 80 18.79 -3.49 -10.36
CA PHE A 80 18.43 -4.53 -9.42
C PHE A 80 16.95 -4.90 -9.52
N ASP A 81 16.62 -6.18 -9.32
CA ASP A 81 15.24 -6.65 -9.22
C ASP A 81 14.68 -6.45 -7.80
N ARG A 82 13.40 -6.76 -7.56
CA ARG A 82 12.76 -6.63 -6.23
C ARG A 82 13.51 -7.33 -5.09
N ARG A 83 14.28 -8.38 -5.38
CA ARG A 83 15.09 -9.11 -4.38
C ARG A 83 16.54 -8.62 -4.33
N PHE A 84 16.78 -7.41 -4.86
CA PHE A 84 18.09 -6.78 -4.97
C PHE A 84 19.11 -7.64 -5.74
N ARG A 85 18.68 -8.46 -6.70
CA ARG A 85 19.60 -9.23 -7.54
C ARG A 85 20.02 -8.38 -8.74
N PRO A 86 21.31 -8.39 -9.13
CA PRO A 86 21.78 -7.67 -10.31
C PRO A 86 21.02 -8.06 -11.57
N THR A 87 20.48 -7.08 -12.30
CA THR A 87 19.78 -7.30 -13.58
C THR A 87 20.70 -7.12 -14.79
N SER A 88 21.81 -6.41 -14.62
CA SER A 88 22.77 -6.10 -15.68
C SER A 88 24.20 -6.46 -15.26
N GLY A 89 25.08 -6.69 -16.25
CA GLY A 89 26.51 -6.92 -16.01
C GLY A 89 27.27 -5.65 -15.60
N ARG A 90 26.67 -4.47 -15.79
CA ARG A 90 27.31 -3.17 -15.53
C ARG A 90 27.68 -2.98 -14.06
N VAL A 91 26.90 -3.54 -13.15
CA VAL A 91 27.13 -3.43 -11.71
C VAL A 91 28.17 -4.43 -11.17
N ARG A 92 28.66 -5.36 -12.01
CA ARG A 92 29.53 -6.47 -11.59
C ARG A 92 30.77 -6.01 -10.86
N GLU A 93 31.54 -5.10 -11.45
CA GLU A 93 32.83 -4.70 -10.90
C GLU A 93 32.69 -4.08 -9.49
N ARG A 94 31.73 -3.16 -9.33
CA ARG A 94 31.45 -2.52 -8.03
C ARG A 94 30.90 -3.54 -7.03
N TRP A 95 30.06 -4.46 -7.49
CA TRP A 95 29.47 -5.52 -6.65
C TRP A 95 30.55 -6.48 -6.12
N GLU A 96 31.42 -6.99 -6.98
CA GLU A 96 32.50 -7.91 -6.60
C GLU A 96 33.50 -7.24 -5.65
N ARG A 97 33.82 -5.96 -5.87
CA ARG A 97 34.69 -5.17 -4.98
C ARG A 97 34.10 -5.06 -3.57
N LEU A 98 32.79 -4.80 -3.46
CA LEU A 98 32.10 -4.73 -2.16
C LEU A 98 31.98 -6.10 -1.50
N ALA A 99 31.69 -7.15 -2.26
CA ALA A 99 31.66 -8.53 -1.75
C ALA A 99 33.03 -8.96 -1.19
N LEU A 100 34.11 -8.56 -1.86
CA LEU A 100 35.48 -8.77 -1.42
C LEU A 100 35.78 -8.05 -0.11
N ALA A 101 35.46 -6.75 -0.02
CA ALA A 101 35.64 -5.95 1.19
C ALA A 101 34.90 -6.56 2.40
N ALA A 102 33.64 -6.94 2.19
CA ALA A 102 32.81 -7.62 3.19
C ALA A 102 33.45 -8.92 3.70
N ARG A 103 33.99 -9.75 2.80
CA ARG A 103 34.65 -11.02 3.16
C ARG A 103 35.97 -10.82 3.91
N ARG A 104 36.64 -9.68 3.71
CA ARG A 104 37.86 -9.32 4.44
C ARG A 104 37.60 -8.70 5.81
N GLY A 105 36.33 -8.52 6.18
CA GLY A 105 35.96 -7.87 7.43
C GLY A 105 36.25 -6.36 7.41
N GLU A 106 36.37 -5.77 6.23
CA GLU A 106 36.47 -4.31 6.10
C GLU A 106 35.18 -3.66 6.58
N GLU A 107 35.31 -2.49 7.22
CA GLU A 107 34.16 -1.70 7.64
C GLU A 107 33.38 -1.22 6.41
N ILE A 108 32.14 -1.69 6.28
CA ILE A 108 31.25 -1.28 5.19
C ILE A 108 30.43 -0.11 5.70
N PRO A 109 30.45 1.05 5.03
CA PRO A 109 29.63 2.18 5.47
C PRO A 109 28.15 1.79 5.53
N PRO A 110 27.36 2.41 6.43
CA PRO A 110 25.92 2.15 6.52
C PRO A 110 25.19 2.59 5.25
N ILE A 111 24.09 1.92 4.94
CA ILE A 111 23.20 2.33 3.83
C ILE A 111 22.35 3.53 4.24
N GLU A 112 21.74 4.21 3.28
CA GLU A 112 20.81 5.31 3.56
C GLU A 112 19.40 4.89 3.15
N VAL A 113 18.42 5.05 4.05
CA VAL A 113 17.04 4.61 3.81
C VAL A 113 16.00 5.59 4.33
N TYR A 114 14.88 5.67 3.62
CA TYR A 114 13.62 6.13 4.20
C TYR A 114 12.86 4.96 4.84
N ARG A 115 12.19 5.22 5.96
CA ARG A 115 11.27 4.29 6.62
C ARG A 115 9.85 4.85 6.59
N VAL A 116 8.91 4.09 6.03
CA VAL A 116 7.45 4.37 6.04
C VAL A 116 6.75 3.22 6.76
N GLY A 117 6.32 3.43 8.01
CA GLY A 117 5.85 2.33 8.87
C GLY A 117 6.95 1.29 9.06
N GLU A 118 6.71 0.03 8.66
CA GLU A 118 7.70 -1.06 8.71
C GLU A 118 8.47 -1.26 7.40
N LEU A 119 8.20 -0.43 6.38
CA LEU A 119 8.77 -0.54 5.05
C LEU A 119 10.00 0.37 4.92
N HIS A 120 11.10 -0.18 4.41
CA HIS A 120 12.32 0.57 4.12
C HIS A 120 12.54 0.72 2.62
N PHE A 121 12.97 1.92 2.22
CA PHE A 121 13.25 2.31 0.84
C PHE A 121 14.68 2.81 0.74
N ILE A 122 15.49 2.18 -0.12
CA ILE A 122 16.90 2.54 -0.28
C ILE A 122 17.02 3.90 -0.98
N ILE A 123 17.72 4.84 -0.33
CA ILE A 123 18.21 6.08 -0.93
C ILE A 123 19.55 5.77 -1.62
N ASP A 124 20.49 5.19 -0.87
CA ASP A 124 21.79 4.71 -1.37
C ASP A 124 22.19 3.38 -0.71
N GLY A 125 22.91 2.55 -1.46
CA GLY A 125 23.49 1.31 -0.95
C GLY A 125 22.93 0.02 -1.52
N HIS A 126 22.28 0.03 -2.69
CA HIS A 126 21.72 -1.17 -3.34
C HIS A 126 22.73 -2.31 -3.51
N HIS A 127 23.97 -1.98 -3.87
CA HIS A 127 25.03 -2.98 -4.01
C HIS A 127 25.36 -3.65 -2.66
N ARG A 128 25.38 -2.87 -1.56
CA ARG A 128 25.65 -3.39 -0.21
C ARG A 128 24.53 -4.31 0.26
N VAL A 129 23.27 -3.92 0.03
CA VAL A 129 22.10 -4.77 0.29
C VAL A 129 22.15 -6.05 -0.53
N SER A 130 22.46 -5.95 -1.82
CA SER A 130 22.60 -7.09 -2.72
C SER A 130 23.68 -8.08 -2.26
N VAL A 131 24.85 -7.58 -1.86
CA VAL A 131 25.95 -8.39 -1.31
C VAL A 131 25.55 -9.04 0.01
N ALA A 132 24.95 -8.30 0.94
CA ALA A 132 24.52 -8.84 2.24
C ALA A 132 23.51 -9.98 2.08
N LEU A 133 22.54 -9.83 1.16
CA LEU A 133 21.59 -10.87 0.81
C LEU A 133 22.26 -12.10 0.18
N ALA A 134 23.23 -11.90 -0.73
CA ALA A 134 23.97 -13.00 -1.34
C ALA A 134 24.82 -13.79 -0.33
N GLN A 135 25.30 -13.11 0.72
CA GLN A 135 26.02 -13.71 1.85
C GLN A 135 25.11 -14.37 2.88
N GLY A 136 23.79 -14.20 2.79
CA GLY A 136 22.82 -14.79 3.71
C GLY A 136 22.74 -14.09 5.07
N VAL A 137 23.21 -12.84 5.15
CA VAL A 137 23.02 -12.01 6.34
C VAL A 137 21.55 -11.56 6.40
N SER A 138 21.00 -11.39 7.59
CA SER A 138 19.59 -10.98 7.81
C SER A 138 19.40 -9.50 8.14
N THR A 139 20.47 -8.81 8.54
CA THR A 139 20.44 -7.42 9.03
C THR A 139 21.56 -6.58 8.44
N ILE A 140 21.37 -5.27 8.38
CA ILE A 140 22.36 -4.32 7.88
C ILE A 140 22.27 -2.99 8.64
N GLU A 141 23.39 -2.29 8.78
CA GLU A 141 23.41 -0.93 9.35
C GLU A 141 22.92 0.10 8.33
N ALA A 142 22.04 0.98 8.79
CA ALA A 142 21.41 2.01 7.97
C ALA A 142 21.26 3.34 8.72
N SER A 143 21.52 4.45 8.04
CA SER A 143 21.06 5.77 8.45
C SER A 143 19.59 5.91 8.03
N VAL A 144 18.70 6.04 9.01
CA VAL A 144 17.25 5.98 8.80
C VAL A 144 16.62 7.36 8.94
N THR A 145 15.84 7.76 7.94
CA THR A 145 14.91 8.89 8.02
C THR A 145 13.47 8.37 7.98
N VAL A 146 12.69 8.65 9.02
CA VAL A 146 11.30 8.21 9.14
C VAL A 146 10.40 9.21 8.44
N VAL A 147 9.57 8.71 7.52
CA VAL A 147 8.57 9.47 6.78
C VAL A 147 7.19 9.08 7.31
N ARG A 148 6.46 10.06 7.81
CA ARG A 148 5.11 9.91 8.35
C ARG A 148 4.08 10.15 7.25
N THR A 149 3.04 9.32 7.23
CA THR A 149 1.96 9.38 6.23
C THR A 149 0.59 9.51 6.91
N LYS A 150 -0.41 10.02 6.19
CA LYS A 150 -1.79 10.19 6.67
C LYS A 150 -2.55 8.86 6.77
N LEU A 151 -2.22 7.92 5.88
CA LEU A 151 -2.75 6.56 5.88
C LEU A 151 -1.73 5.57 6.45
N ASP A 152 -2.26 4.48 6.98
CA ASP A 152 -1.48 3.35 7.48
C ASP A 152 -0.81 2.62 6.28
N PRO A 153 0.52 2.43 6.30
CA PRO A 153 1.28 1.78 5.23
C PRO A 153 1.21 0.24 5.21
N SER A 154 0.58 -0.38 6.21
CA SER A 154 0.43 -1.84 6.27
C SER A 154 -0.39 -2.37 5.08
N GLY A 155 -0.06 -3.60 4.68
CA GLY A 155 -0.69 -4.28 3.55
C GLY A 155 -0.08 -3.95 2.19
N ILE A 156 0.80 -2.95 2.08
CA ILE A 156 1.48 -2.65 0.80
C ILE A 156 2.55 -3.70 0.52
N ARG A 157 2.33 -4.49 -0.52
CA ARG A 157 3.29 -5.47 -1.03
C ARG A 157 3.69 -5.17 -2.46
N TYR A 158 2.75 -4.73 -3.31
CA TYR A 158 2.94 -4.48 -4.74
C TYR A 158 2.37 -3.11 -5.12
N ARG A 159 2.64 -2.65 -6.34
CA ARG A 159 2.13 -1.35 -6.82
C ARG A 159 0.60 -1.33 -6.87
N GLY A 160 -0.04 -2.46 -7.20
CA GLY A 160 -1.50 -2.58 -7.18
C GLY A 160 -2.15 -2.21 -5.83
N ASP A 161 -1.47 -2.47 -4.70
CA ASP A 161 -1.99 -2.12 -3.37
C ASP A 161 -2.05 -0.59 -3.14
N LEU A 162 -1.25 0.18 -3.89
CA LEU A 162 -1.21 1.64 -3.81
C LEU A 162 -2.49 2.27 -4.36
N ILE A 163 -3.13 1.63 -5.36
CA ILE A 163 -4.38 2.12 -5.94
C ILE A 163 -5.47 2.18 -4.87
N VAL A 164 -5.62 1.09 -4.09
CA VAL A 164 -6.61 1.02 -2.99
C VAL A 164 -6.35 2.12 -1.96
N LYS A 165 -5.07 2.33 -1.58
CA LYS A 165 -4.68 3.35 -0.60
C LYS A 165 -4.94 4.76 -1.13
N ASP A 166 -4.64 5.02 -2.39
CA ASP A 166 -4.83 6.33 -3.02
C ASP A 166 -6.32 6.71 -3.09
N TYR A 167 -7.18 5.81 -3.57
CA TYR A 167 -8.63 6.03 -3.56
C TYR A 167 -9.17 6.28 -2.15
N ARG A 168 -8.70 5.51 -1.15
CA ARG A 168 -9.10 5.72 0.25
C ARG A 168 -8.61 7.06 0.79
N ARG A 169 -7.41 7.52 0.40
CA ARG A 169 -6.87 8.83 0.81
C ARG A 169 -7.71 9.96 0.24
N LEU A 170 -7.97 9.92 -1.08
CA LEU A 170 -8.79 10.92 -1.77
C LEU A 170 -10.20 10.97 -1.18
N PHE A 171 -10.79 9.82 -0.86
CA PHE A 171 -12.07 9.77 -0.16
C PHE A 171 -12.02 10.46 1.21
N LEU A 172 -11.01 10.18 2.05
CA LEU A 172 -10.90 10.81 3.37
C LEU A 172 -10.54 12.30 3.33
N GLU A 173 -9.97 12.79 2.22
CA GLU A 173 -9.77 14.23 2.00
C GLU A 173 -11.08 14.95 1.61
N ARG A 174 -11.99 14.24 0.94
CA ARG A 174 -13.33 14.73 0.59
C ARG A 174 -14.32 14.60 1.74
N VAL A 175 -14.28 13.47 2.44
CA VAL A 175 -15.17 13.06 3.52
C VAL A 175 -14.31 12.71 4.76
N PRO A 176 -13.97 13.68 5.60
CA PRO A 176 -12.98 13.50 6.67
C PRO A 176 -13.56 12.75 7.88
N LEU A 177 -13.86 11.46 7.69
CA LEU A 177 -14.27 10.55 8.76
C LEU A 177 -13.12 10.30 9.74
N THR A 178 -13.46 10.17 11.02
CA THR A 178 -12.52 9.89 12.10
C THR A 178 -13.01 8.72 12.97
N GLY A 179 -12.13 8.22 13.86
CA GLY A 179 -12.48 7.21 14.85
C GLY A 179 -13.18 5.98 14.28
N HIS A 180 -14.30 5.60 14.90
CA HIS A 180 -15.12 4.45 14.50
C HIS A 180 -15.67 4.60 13.08
N ALA A 181 -16.14 5.80 12.70
CA ALA A 181 -16.72 6.03 11.38
C ALA A 181 -15.72 5.72 10.24
N ARG A 182 -14.47 6.15 10.40
CA ARG A 182 -13.38 5.84 9.45
C ARG A 182 -13.05 4.35 9.37
N ALA A 183 -13.18 3.64 10.48
CA ALA A 183 -12.90 2.20 10.55
C ALA A 183 -14.04 1.36 9.94
N SER A 184 -15.28 1.81 10.06
CA SER A 184 -16.47 1.09 9.58
C SER A 184 -16.71 1.25 8.08
N VAL A 185 -16.23 2.33 7.46
CA VAL A 185 -16.41 2.59 6.02
C VAL A 185 -15.25 1.98 5.22
N ILE A 186 -15.42 0.71 4.84
CA ILE A 186 -14.46 -0.06 4.05
C ILE A 186 -15.16 -0.63 2.82
N VAL A 187 -14.56 -0.47 1.64
CA VAL A 187 -15.02 -1.06 0.37
C VAL A 187 -13.91 -1.91 -0.22
N SER A 188 -14.28 -2.96 -0.95
CA SER A 188 -13.35 -3.89 -1.59
C SER A 188 -12.86 -3.37 -2.94
N ASP A 189 -13.75 -2.79 -3.75
CA ASP A 189 -13.39 -2.12 -5.01
C ASP A 189 -12.90 -0.69 -4.73
N PRO A 190 -11.66 -0.33 -5.07
CA PRO A 190 -11.16 1.03 -4.88
C PRO A 190 -12.01 2.13 -5.51
N TRP A 191 -12.64 1.87 -6.66
CA TRP A 191 -13.47 2.85 -7.35
C TRP A 191 -14.71 3.26 -6.52
N ASP A 192 -15.16 2.38 -5.62
CA ASP A 192 -16.31 2.67 -4.75
C ASP A 192 -16.06 3.78 -3.75
N TYR A 193 -14.81 4.01 -3.35
CA TYR A 193 -14.49 5.18 -2.53
C TYR A 193 -14.80 6.50 -3.26
N ALA A 194 -14.59 6.56 -4.58
CA ALA A 194 -14.95 7.73 -5.37
C ALA A 194 -16.47 7.91 -5.45
N ARG A 195 -17.20 6.83 -5.75
CA ARG A 195 -18.67 6.82 -5.82
C ARG A 195 -19.32 7.21 -4.49
N LEU A 196 -18.80 6.64 -3.39
CA LEU A 196 -19.29 6.95 -2.05
C LEU A 196 -19.03 8.42 -1.68
N GLY A 197 -17.85 8.95 -2.02
CA GLY A 197 -17.53 10.37 -1.80
C GLY A 197 -18.53 11.31 -2.48
N GLU A 198 -18.85 11.05 -3.75
CA GLU A 198 -19.87 11.82 -4.49
C GLU A 198 -21.26 11.70 -3.86
N HIS A 199 -21.63 10.50 -3.41
CA HIS A 199 -22.91 10.27 -2.74
C HIS A 199 -23.04 11.11 -1.46
N ILE A 200 -22.01 11.11 -0.62
CA ILE A 200 -21.99 11.83 0.66
C ILE A 200 -21.98 13.34 0.44
N GLU A 201 -21.24 13.83 -0.54
CA GLU A 201 -21.25 15.26 -0.90
C GLU A 201 -22.65 15.70 -1.39
N ALA A 202 -23.33 14.87 -2.19
CA ALA A 202 -24.71 15.13 -2.61
C ALA A 202 -25.71 15.05 -1.44
N TRP A 203 -25.51 14.14 -0.48
CA TRP A 203 -26.26 14.10 0.77
C TRP A 203 -26.07 15.38 1.59
N GLY A 204 -24.82 15.79 1.80
CA GLY A 204 -24.49 17.02 2.53
C GLY A 204 -25.04 18.27 1.87
N PHE A 205 -25.03 18.33 0.54
CA PHE A 205 -25.64 19.43 -0.21
C PHE A 205 -27.15 19.54 0.07
N ARG A 206 -27.89 18.43 0.02
CA ARG A 206 -29.33 18.42 0.35
C ARG A 206 -29.59 18.85 1.78
N LEU A 207 -28.80 18.34 2.73
CA LEU A 207 -28.88 18.76 4.13
C LEU A 207 -28.69 20.28 4.29
N MET A 208 -27.70 20.86 3.62
CA MET A 208 -27.46 22.31 3.66
C MET A 208 -28.62 23.12 3.06
N GLN A 209 -29.27 22.61 2.00
CA GLN A 209 -30.44 23.25 1.40
C GLN A 209 -31.65 23.22 2.34
N ASP A 210 -31.88 22.08 3.01
CA ASP A 210 -32.98 21.91 3.97
C ASP A 210 -32.80 22.80 5.21
N GLU A 211 -31.57 22.96 5.69
CA GLU A 211 -31.25 23.79 6.87
C GLU A 211 -31.00 25.27 6.53
N GLY A 212 -30.86 25.61 5.26
CA GLY A 212 -30.58 26.99 4.81
C GLY A 212 -29.24 27.53 5.32
N ARG A 213 -28.26 26.68 5.60
CA ARG A 213 -26.94 27.09 6.13
C ARG A 213 -25.80 26.26 5.56
N PHE A 214 -24.64 26.91 5.41
CA PHE A 214 -23.42 26.22 5.03
C PHE A 214 -22.88 25.38 6.18
N THR A 215 -22.42 24.16 5.86
CA THR A 215 -21.89 23.20 6.84
C THR A 215 -20.54 22.68 6.38
N GLU A 216 -19.59 22.57 7.31
CA GLU A 216 -18.25 22.07 7.00
C GLU A 216 -18.26 20.57 6.65
N ARG A 217 -17.28 20.14 5.84
CA ARG A 217 -17.14 18.74 5.40
C ARG A 217 -17.05 17.74 6.55
N ALA A 218 -16.38 18.09 7.64
CA ALA A 218 -16.26 17.23 8.81
C ALA A 218 -17.61 17.01 9.49
N THR A 219 -18.41 18.07 9.63
CA THR A 219 -19.76 17.97 10.18
C THR A 219 -20.68 17.19 9.25
N ILE A 220 -20.61 17.40 7.93
CA ILE A 220 -21.38 16.61 6.95
C ILE A 220 -21.01 15.13 7.06
N ALA A 221 -19.72 14.80 7.10
CA ALA A 221 -19.24 13.42 7.16
C ALA A 221 -19.73 12.70 8.42
N GLN A 222 -19.64 13.37 9.58
CA GLN A 222 -20.10 12.81 10.85
C GLN A 222 -21.62 12.62 10.87
N ARG A 223 -22.37 13.64 10.45
CA ARG A 223 -23.84 13.56 10.41
C ARG A 223 -24.33 12.51 9.42
N TRP A 224 -23.73 12.41 8.24
CA TRP A 224 -24.05 11.34 7.30
C TRP A 224 -23.84 9.96 7.94
N PHE A 225 -22.73 9.78 8.66
CA PHE A 225 -22.42 8.52 9.31
C PHE A 225 -23.45 8.16 10.40
N ASP A 226 -23.84 9.13 11.21
CA ASP A 226 -24.74 8.93 12.35
C ASP A 226 -26.22 8.88 11.94
N GLU A 227 -26.65 9.74 11.01
CA GLU A 227 -28.06 9.95 10.65
C GLU A 227 -28.52 9.12 9.46
N GLU A 228 -27.61 8.68 8.57
CA GLU A 228 -27.97 7.87 7.41
C GLU A 228 -27.26 6.52 7.38
N TYR A 229 -25.93 6.50 7.41
CA TYR A 229 -25.15 5.27 7.23
C TYR A 229 -25.46 4.22 8.29
N THR A 230 -25.33 4.59 9.57
CA THR A 230 -25.51 3.65 10.69
C THR A 230 -26.93 3.09 10.74
N PRO A 231 -28.00 3.92 10.71
CA PRO A 231 -29.36 3.40 10.70
C PRO A 231 -29.65 2.48 9.52
N VAL A 232 -29.19 2.83 8.31
CA VAL A 232 -29.40 2.00 7.11
C VAL A 232 -28.67 0.68 7.22
N VAL A 233 -27.39 0.68 7.62
CA VAL A 233 -26.61 -0.54 7.81
C VAL A 233 -27.25 -1.46 8.86
N ASP A 234 -27.75 -0.90 9.97
CA ASP A 234 -28.42 -1.68 11.00
C ASP A 234 -29.72 -2.30 10.50
N MET A 235 -30.53 -1.58 9.72
CA MET A 235 -31.72 -2.14 9.05
C MET A 235 -31.34 -3.26 8.07
N LEU A 236 -30.27 -3.09 7.29
CA LEU A 236 -29.82 -4.12 6.34
C LEU A 236 -29.33 -5.38 7.04
N ARG A 237 -28.63 -5.24 8.17
CA ARG A 237 -28.20 -6.37 8.99
C ARG A 237 -29.39 -7.10 9.61
N GLN A 238 -30.35 -6.36 10.16
CA GLN A 238 -31.58 -6.95 10.72
C GLN A 238 -32.41 -7.68 9.66
N ALA A 239 -32.38 -7.20 8.41
CA ALA A 239 -33.08 -7.80 7.28
C ALA A 239 -32.31 -8.92 6.56
N ASP A 240 -31.09 -9.26 7.01
CA ASP A 240 -30.19 -10.20 6.31
C ASP A 240 -29.97 -9.84 4.83
N LEU A 241 -29.77 -8.54 4.57
CA LEU A 241 -29.58 -7.97 3.23
C LEU A 241 -28.14 -7.55 2.94
N THR A 242 -27.22 -7.66 3.90
CA THR A 242 -25.79 -7.38 3.69
C THR A 242 -25.15 -8.42 2.75
N GLY A 243 -25.48 -9.71 2.94
CA GLY A 243 -24.84 -10.82 2.23
C GLY A 243 -23.33 -10.86 2.48
N ASP A 244 -22.55 -11.19 1.45
CA ASP A 244 -21.08 -11.27 1.52
C ASP A 244 -20.36 -9.91 1.38
N ARG A 245 -21.11 -8.81 1.32
CA ARG A 245 -20.58 -7.45 1.11
C ARG A 245 -20.10 -6.84 2.42
N THR A 246 -19.23 -5.83 2.32
CA THR A 246 -19.01 -4.92 3.46
C THR A 246 -20.27 -4.11 3.75
N ASP A 247 -20.38 -3.56 4.96
CA ASP A 247 -21.49 -2.66 5.29
C ASP A 247 -21.58 -1.46 4.34
N ALA A 248 -20.44 -0.91 3.92
CA ALA A 248 -20.40 0.22 3.00
C ALA A 248 -20.90 -0.15 1.60
N GLU A 249 -20.54 -1.34 1.11
CA GLU A 249 -21.04 -1.89 -0.15
C GLU A 249 -22.54 -2.17 -0.11
N ALA A 250 -23.03 -2.73 1.00
CA ALA A 250 -24.47 -2.96 1.20
C ALA A 250 -25.25 -1.64 1.27
N TYR A 251 -24.74 -0.65 2.00
CA TYR A 251 -25.28 0.71 2.03
C TYR A 251 -25.34 1.32 0.63
N MET A 252 -24.26 1.28 -0.15
CA MET A 252 -24.23 1.86 -1.51
C MET A 252 -25.21 1.17 -2.47
N TRP A 253 -25.34 -0.15 -2.36
CA TRP A 253 -26.31 -0.91 -3.14
C TRP A 253 -27.72 -0.40 -2.89
N VAL A 254 -28.10 -0.29 -1.61
CA VAL A 254 -29.44 0.16 -1.20
C VAL A 254 -29.65 1.65 -1.47
N ALA A 255 -28.64 2.49 -1.27
CA ALA A 255 -28.72 3.91 -1.59
C ALA A 255 -28.92 4.17 -3.10
N SER A 256 -28.32 3.33 -3.97
CA SER A 256 -28.54 3.37 -5.42
C SER A 256 -29.93 2.85 -5.79
N GLU A 257 -30.37 1.75 -5.17
CA GLU A 257 -31.67 1.16 -5.43
C GLU A 257 -32.84 2.04 -4.95
N ARG A 258 -32.66 2.81 -3.85
CA ARG A 258 -33.59 3.84 -3.38
C ARG A 258 -33.92 4.86 -4.47
N TYR A 259 -32.91 5.37 -5.16
CA TYR A 259 -33.09 6.29 -6.30
C TYR A 259 -33.83 5.63 -7.46
N ARG A 260 -33.52 4.35 -7.75
CA ARG A 260 -34.13 3.59 -8.83
C ARG A 260 -35.61 3.27 -8.57
N LEU A 261 -35.94 2.90 -7.34
CA LEU A 261 -37.26 2.39 -6.97
C LEU A 261 -38.25 3.50 -6.62
N ILE A 262 -37.83 4.46 -5.79
CA ILE A 262 -38.78 5.32 -5.07
C ILE A 262 -38.61 6.77 -5.48
N ARG A 263 -37.46 7.14 -6.07
CA ARG A 263 -37.09 8.52 -6.43
C ARG A 263 -37.18 9.50 -5.25
N THR A 264 -37.14 8.99 -4.02
CA THR A 264 -37.13 9.77 -2.78
C THR A 264 -35.81 9.59 -2.04
N HIS A 265 -35.60 10.39 -0.99
CA HIS A 265 -34.44 10.28 -0.10
C HIS A 265 -34.81 9.83 1.31
N ARG A 266 -36.06 9.39 1.51
CA ARG A 266 -36.53 8.90 2.80
C ARG A 266 -36.18 7.43 2.99
N TRP A 267 -35.94 7.06 4.24
CA TRP A 267 -35.76 5.68 4.68
C TRP A 267 -36.91 5.34 5.63
N ASP A 268 -37.78 4.43 5.21
CA ASP A 268 -38.91 3.91 5.98
C ASP A 268 -39.13 2.42 5.69
N ASP A 269 -40.00 1.78 6.47
CA ASP A 269 -40.27 0.33 6.37
C ASP A 269 -40.80 -0.07 4.98
N GLU A 270 -41.50 0.84 4.28
CA GLU A 270 -42.03 0.63 2.94
C GLU A 270 -40.90 0.49 1.91
N VAL A 271 -39.83 1.30 2.04
CA VAL A 271 -38.62 1.19 1.21
C VAL A 271 -37.95 -0.17 1.39
N ILE A 272 -37.84 -0.65 2.63
CA ILE A 272 -37.16 -1.91 2.94
C ILE A 272 -37.95 -3.12 2.41
N GLU A 273 -39.27 -3.11 2.54
CA GLU A 273 -40.11 -4.18 1.98
C GLU A 273 -40.07 -4.23 0.45
N ALA A 274 -40.03 -3.06 -0.23
CA ALA A 274 -39.87 -3.00 -1.67
C ALA A 274 -38.52 -3.60 -2.15
N LEU A 275 -37.45 -3.47 -1.37
CA LEU A 275 -36.15 -4.10 -1.65
C LEU A 275 -36.19 -5.62 -1.46
N ARG A 276 -36.88 -6.11 -0.42
CA ARG A 276 -37.03 -7.54 -0.13
C ARG A 276 -37.75 -8.29 -1.24
N ALA A 277 -38.83 -7.71 -1.78
CA ALA A 277 -39.64 -8.32 -2.83
C ALA A 277 -38.87 -8.64 -4.12
N ARG A 278 -37.69 -8.03 -4.31
CA ARG A 278 -36.82 -8.22 -5.50
C ARG A 278 -35.68 -9.23 -5.31
N ARG A 279 -35.58 -9.89 -4.14
CA ARG A 279 -34.62 -10.98 -3.91
C ARG A 279 -34.98 -12.27 -4.67
N HIS A 280 -36.13 -12.30 -5.35
CA HIS A 280 -36.63 -13.40 -6.18
C HIS A 280 -36.67 -13.04 -7.67
#